data_AF-A0A2V4U945-F1
#
_entry.id   AF-A0A2V4U945-F1
#
_cell.length_a   1.000
_cell.length_b   1.000
_cell.length_c   1.000
_cell.angle_alpha   90.00
_cell.angle_beta   90.00
_cell.angle_gamma   90.00
#
_symmetry.space_group_name_H-M   'P 1'
#
loop_
_entity.id
_entity.type
_entity.pdbx_description
1 polymer ?
#
loop_
_entity_poly.entity_id
_entity_poly.type
_entity_poly.pdbx_seq_one_letter_code
_entity_poly.pdbx_strand_id
1 'polypeptide(L)'
;MSVVNPAVSTKPILSIDSTRAVDIDINDVTHFLLELDALKRVNRRSYVTGTTRLENSAEHSWHLAMACWSIAEQFELDVNHEKLLKLALVHDLGEIDAGDTFLYASTRSTAHVEEREGIARLQNERGNGITNLSEVWEEQETGDSKETQLLKVIDRLLPFLLNLNTEGKTWIELGVTRSQVSGAHAFIKDSFPSIHDWLSENIKYATQQGWLIDL
;
A
#
# COMPACT_ATOMS: atom_id res chain seq x y z
N MET A 1 -22.16 -55.96 -10.93
CA MET A 1 -22.39 -54.78 -10.07
C MET A 1 -22.00 -53.55 -10.87
N SER A 2 -22.99 -52.81 -11.38
CA SER A 2 -22.78 -51.55 -12.09
C SER A 2 -22.72 -50.43 -11.05
N VAL A 3 -21.60 -49.72 -10.98
CA VAL A 3 -21.46 -48.55 -10.12
C VAL A 3 -22.02 -47.36 -10.89
N VAL A 4 -23.20 -46.91 -10.48
CA VAL A 4 -23.81 -45.67 -10.96
C VAL A 4 -23.05 -44.51 -10.32
N ASN A 5 -22.32 -43.75 -11.12
CA ASN A 5 -21.71 -42.50 -10.67
C ASN A 5 -22.84 -41.45 -10.53
N PRO A 6 -23.04 -40.83 -9.35
CA PRO A 6 -24.06 -39.81 -9.21
C PRO A 6 -23.59 -38.54 -9.94
N ALA A 7 -24.46 -37.98 -10.76
CA ALA A 7 -24.22 -36.74 -11.49
C ALA A 7 -23.85 -35.61 -10.52
N VAL A 8 -22.66 -35.02 -10.71
CA VAL A 8 -22.24 -33.82 -10.00
C VAL A 8 -23.12 -32.67 -10.48
N SER A 9 -23.99 -32.19 -9.61
CA SER A 9 -24.85 -31.03 -9.83
C SER A 9 -23.99 -29.76 -9.92
N THR A 10 -23.65 -29.33 -11.13
CA THR A 10 -23.04 -28.00 -11.40
C THR A 10 -24.09 -26.90 -11.24
N LYS A 11 -24.46 -26.56 -10.00
CA LYS A 11 -25.14 -25.29 -9.76
C LYS A 11 -24.09 -24.18 -9.83
N PRO A 12 -24.29 -23.11 -10.62
CA PRO A 12 -23.39 -21.96 -10.60
C PRO A 12 -23.35 -21.39 -9.17
N ILE A 13 -22.14 -21.12 -8.69
CA ILE A 13 -21.84 -20.76 -7.29
C ILE A 13 -22.45 -19.41 -6.90
N LEU A 14 -22.85 -18.57 -7.87
CA LEU A 14 -23.46 -17.27 -7.65
C LEU A 14 -24.60 -17.07 -8.66
N SER A 15 -25.84 -16.99 -8.18
CA SER A 15 -26.98 -16.53 -8.98
C SER A 15 -26.92 -15.00 -9.02
N ILE A 16 -26.36 -14.44 -10.08
CA ILE A 16 -26.49 -13.01 -10.35
C ILE A 16 -27.97 -12.78 -10.66
N ASP A 17 -28.63 -11.94 -9.87
CA ASP A 17 -30.02 -11.57 -10.10
C ASP A 17 -30.14 -10.89 -11.46
N SER A 18 -30.70 -11.61 -12.44
CA SER A 18 -30.80 -11.21 -13.85
C SER A 18 -31.65 -9.94 -14.06
N THR A 19 -32.27 -9.42 -13.00
CA THR A 19 -33.07 -8.19 -13.02
C THR A 19 -32.28 -6.92 -12.68
N ARG A 20 -31.02 -7.04 -12.22
CA ARG A 20 -30.11 -5.92 -11.92
C ARG A 20 -28.86 -5.86 -12.79
N ALA A 21 -28.65 -6.84 -13.67
CA ALA A 21 -27.61 -6.77 -14.68
C ALA A 21 -28.01 -5.71 -15.71
N VAL A 22 -27.69 -4.43 -15.43
CA VAL A 22 -27.24 -3.52 -16.49
C VAL A 22 -26.24 -4.34 -17.30
N ASP A 23 -26.39 -4.49 -18.61
CA ASP A 23 -25.51 -5.34 -19.44
C ASP A 23 -24.04 -5.02 -19.15
N ILE A 24 -23.42 -5.78 -18.23
CA ILE A 24 -22.04 -5.57 -17.81
C ILE A 24 -21.21 -6.06 -18.98
N ASP A 25 -20.57 -5.14 -19.69
CA ASP A 25 -19.62 -5.52 -20.74
C ASP A 25 -18.37 -6.13 -20.08
N ILE A 26 -18.19 -7.43 -20.28
CA ILE A 26 -17.03 -8.16 -19.75
C ILE A 26 -15.72 -7.63 -20.36
N ASN A 27 -15.75 -7.04 -21.56
CA ASN A 27 -14.57 -6.37 -22.12
C ASN A 27 -14.20 -5.12 -21.33
N ASP A 28 -15.17 -4.38 -20.81
CA ASP A 28 -14.91 -3.24 -19.94
C ASP A 28 -14.38 -3.70 -18.58
N VAL A 29 -15.00 -4.71 -17.97
CA VAL A 29 -14.53 -5.27 -16.68
C VAL A 29 -13.08 -5.74 -16.81
N THR A 30 -12.77 -6.56 -17.82
CA THR A 30 -11.41 -7.08 -18.01
C THR A 30 -10.41 -5.98 -18.35
N HIS A 31 -10.84 -4.91 -19.02
CA HIS A 31 -10.00 -3.71 -19.22
C HIS A 31 -9.62 -3.06 -17.90
N PHE A 32 -10.59 -2.79 -17.02
CA PHE A 32 -10.27 -2.19 -15.71
C PHE A 32 -9.33 -3.09 -14.88
N LEU A 33 -9.51 -4.41 -14.92
CA LEU A 33 -8.61 -5.34 -14.24
C LEU A 33 -7.16 -5.27 -14.77
N LEU A 34 -6.98 -5.01 -16.07
CA LEU A 34 -5.65 -4.79 -16.67
C LEU A 34 -5.09 -3.40 -16.35
N GLU A 35 -5.93 -2.38 -16.20
CA GLU A 35 -5.51 -1.05 -15.72
C GLU A 35 -4.93 -1.16 -14.30
N LEU A 36 -5.53 -1.96 -13.41
CA LEU A 36 -4.97 -2.19 -12.07
C LEU A 36 -3.64 -2.97 -12.10
N ASP A 37 -3.46 -3.88 -13.06
CA ASP A 37 -2.21 -4.65 -13.23
C ASP A 37 -1.00 -3.72 -13.49
N ALA A 38 -1.24 -2.56 -14.11
CA ALA A 38 -0.22 -1.57 -14.42
C ALA A 38 0.59 -1.12 -13.20
N LEU A 39 0.03 -1.17 -11.99
CA LEU A 39 0.70 -0.78 -10.74
C LEU A 39 1.97 -1.62 -10.51
N LYS A 40 2.00 -2.88 -10.97
CA LYS A 40 3.18 -3.77 -10.84
C LYS A 40 4.41 -3.25 -11.58
N ARG A 41 4.24 -2.30 -12.51
CA ARG A 41 5.33 -1.70 -13.29
C ARG A 41 6.02 -0.55 -12.55
N VAL A 42 5.40 -0.02 -11.50
CA VAL A 42 5.92 1.09 -10.72
C VAL A 42 6.90 0.56 -9.69
N ASN A 43 8.20 0.80 -9.88
CA ASN A 43 9.21 0.42 -8.90
C ASN A 43 9.38 1.52 -7.84
N ARG A 44 9.39 1.10 -6.59
CA ARG A 44 9.78 1.87 -5.42
C ARG A 44 11.29 1.84 -5.23
N ARG A 45 11.79 2.49 -4.17
CA ARG A 45 13.22 2.52 -3.82
C ARG A 45 13.66 1.45 -2.84
N SER A 46 12.72 0.73 -2.23
CA SER A 46 13.02 -0.36 -1.31
C SER A 46 13.54 -1.58 -2.07
N TYR A 47 14.42 -2.37 -1.45
CA TYR A 47 14.86 -3.66 -1.99
C TYR A 47 14.08 -4.80 -1.36
N VAL A 48 13.67 -5.77 -2.18
CA VAL A 48 12.99 -6.98 -1.69
C VAL A 48 13.99 -7.87 -0.97
N THR A 49 13.66 -8.27 0.27
CA THR A 49 14.49 -9.09 1.16
C THR A 49 15.07 -10.31 0.45
N GLY A 50 16.39 -10.48 0.54
CA GLY A 50 17.09 -11.62 -0.04
C GLY A 50 17.24 -11.58 -1.57
N THR A 51 16.93 -10.45 -2.21
CA THR A 51 17.04 -10.28 -3.66
C THR A 51 17.80 -9.01 -4.04
N THR A 52 18.06 -8.83 -5.34
CA THR A 52 18.60 -7.58 -5.90
C THR A 52 17.52 -6.68 -6.52
N ARG A 53 16.25 -7.09 -6.44
CA ARG A 53 15.13 -6.42 -7.10
C ARG A 53 14.60 -5.30 -6.21
N LEU A 54 14.16 -4.22 -6.84
CA LEU A 54 13.37 -3.19 -6.19
C LEU A 54 11.95 -3.71 -5.93
N GLU A 55 11.38 -3.26 -4.82
CA GLU A 55 9.97 -3.39 -4.54
C GLU A 55 9.15 -2.64 -5.60
N ASN A 56 7.98 -3.14 -6.00
CA ASN A 56 6.98 -2.43 -6.80
C ASN A 56 5.77 -2.05 -5.94
N SER A 57 4.98 -1.09 -6.39
CA SER A 57 3.89 -0.53 -5.60
C SER A 57 2.74 -1.51 -5.34
N ALA A 58 2.53 -2.49 -6.22
CA ALA A 58 1.51 -3.51 -6.03
C ALA A 58 1.92 -4.53 -4.95
N GLU A 59 3.17 -4.97 -4.90
CA GLU A 59 3.64 -5.85 -3.83
C GLU A 59 3.79 -5.13 -2.49
N HIS A 60 4.16 -3.84 -2.50
CA HIS A 60 4.12 -3.00 -1.32
C HIS A 60 2.70 -2.92 -0.76
N SER A 61 1.70 -2.64 -1.61
CA SER A 61 0.29 -2.59 -1.20
C SER A 61 -0.22 -3.91 -0.62
N TRP A 62 0.19 -5.05 -1.20
CA TRP A 62 -0.10 -6.36 -0.61
C TRP A 62 0.53 -6.53 0.77
N HIS A 63 1.82 -6.19 0.90
CA HIS A 63 2.54 -6.32 2.16
C HIS A 63 1.96 -5.37 3.23
N LEU A 64 1.61 -4.15 2.84
CA LEU A 64 0.97 -3.15 3.69
C LEU A 64 -0.39 -3.64 4.20
N ALA A 65 -1.24 -4.19 3.35
CA ALA A 65 -2.54 -4.74 3.75
C ALA A 65 -2.37 -5.88 4.77
N MET A 66 -1.44 -6.82 4.51
CA MET A 66 -1.14 -7.91 5.44
C MET A 66 -0.58 -7.41 6.77
N ALA A 67 0.34 -6.45 6.74
CA ALA A 67 0.97 -5.89 7.92
C ALA A 67 -0.04 -5.07 8.75
N CYS A 68 -0.88 -4.26 8.12
CA CYS A 68 -1.95 -3.52 8.79
C CYS A 68 -2.92 -4.47 9.51
N TRP A 69 -3.39 -5.52 8.83
CA TRP A 69 -4.28 -6.50 9.46
C TRP A 69 -3.59 -7.22 10.63
N SER A 70 -2.37 -7.71 10.44
CA SER A 70 -1.62 -8.38 11.50
C SER A 70 -1.42 -7.49 12.73
N ILE A 71 -1.07 -6.22 12.53
CA ILE A 71 -0.83 -5.29 13.64
C ILE A 71 -2.14 -4.91 14.33
N ALA A 72 -3.22 -4.71 13.58
CA ALA A 72 -4.54 -4.45 14.15
C ALA A 72 -4.97 -5.57 15.12
N GLU A 73 -4.79 -6.84 14.71
CA GLU A 73 -5.09 -8.01 15.56
C GLU A 73 -4.14 -8.10 16.76
N GLN A 74 -2.83 -7.92 16.56
CA GLN A 74 -1.84 -8.04 17.64
C GLN A 74 -1.99 -6.97 18.72
N PHE A 75 -2.41 -5.77 18.34
CA PHE A 75 -2.61 -4.64 19.26
C PHE A 75 -4.06 -4.51 19.72
N GLU A 76 -4.94 -5.45 19.33
CA GLU A 76 -6.37 -5.44 19.64
C GLU A 76 -7.04 -4.08 19.31
N LEU A 77 -6.68 -3.50 18.16
CA LEU A 77 -7.15 -2.18 17.77
C LEU A 77 -8.62 -2.21 17.38
N ASP A 78 -9.40 -1.27 17.91
CA ASP A 78 -10.78 -1.02 17.49
C ASP A 78 -10.81 -0.28 16.15
N VAL A 79 -10.65 -1.05 15.07
CA VAL A 79 -10.67 -0.59 13.67
C VAL A 79 -11.63 -1.42 12.81
N ASN A 80 -12.15 -0.82 11.76
CA ASN A 80 -12.86 -1.54 10.71
C ASN A 80 -11.85 -2.15 9.72
N HIS A 81 -11.64 -3.45 9.79
CA HIS A 81 -10.73 -4.20 8.92
C HIS A 81 -11.06 -4.06 7.42
N GLU A 82 -12.34 -4.03 7.04
CA GLU A 82 -12.72 -3.85 5.64
C GLU A 82 -12.29 -2.48 5.13
N LYS A 83 -12.51 -1.43 5.92
CA LYS A 83 -12.06 -0.07 5.58
C LYS A 83 -10.53 -0.01 5.50
N LEU A 84 -9.83 -0.52 6.51
CA LEU A 84 -8.37 -0.54 6.58
C LEU A 84 -7.74 -1.22 5.35
N LEU A 85 -8.25 -2.40 4.97
CA LEU A 85 -7.75 -3.16 3.82
C LEU A 85 -8.05 -2.44 2.50
N LYS A 86 -9.21 -1.78 2.35
CA LYS A 86 -9.52 -0.97 1.16
C LYS A 86 -8.57 0.22 1.04
N LEU A 87 -8.29 0.93 2.13
CA LEU A 87 -7.34 2.05 2.13
C LEU A 87 -5.94 1.56 1.72
N ALA A 88 -5.47 0.45 2.31
CA ALA A 88 -4.16 -0.13 1.98
C ALA A 88 -4.04 -0.56 0.51
N LEU A 89 -5.08 -1.14 -0.07
CA LEU A 89 -5.05 -1.58 -1.47
C LEU A 89 -5.14 -0.42 -2.47
N VAL A 90 -5.72 0.72 -2.08
CA VAL A 90 -5.97 1.87 -2.95
C VAL A 90 -4.84 2.92 -2.88
N HIS A 91 -4.09 2.99 -1.78
CA HIS A 91 -3.20 4.13 -1.49
C HIS A 91 -2.24 4.52 -2.62
N ASP A 92 -1.57 3.54 -3.24
CA ASP A 92 -0.60 3.80 -4.31
C ASP A 92 -1.21 3.69 -5.73
N LEU A 93 -2.53 3.54 -5.90
CA LEU A 93 -3.12 3.41 -7.25
C LEU A 93 -2.88 4.61 -8.15
N GLY A 94 -2.74 5.82 -7.58
CA GLY A 94 -2.39 7.03 -8.32
C GLY A 94 -1.00 6.97 -8.95
N GLU A 95 -0.10 6.14 -8.43
CA GLU A 95 1.25 5.97 -8.95
C GLU A 95 1.30 5.27 -10.31
N ILE A 96 0.19 4.65 -10.76
CA ILE A 96 0.10 4.08 -12.12
C ILE A 96 0.46 5.13 -13.18
N ASP A 97 0.00 6.37 -12.96
CA ASP A 97 0.21 7.49 -13.88
C ASP A 97 1.33 8.42 -13.39
N ALA A 98 1.41 8.68 -12.08
CA ALA A 98 2.38 9.61 -11.48
C ALA A 98 3.79 9.01 -11.27
N GLY A 99 3.88 7.68 -11.13
CA GLY A 99 5.07 6.98 -10.64
C GLY A 99 5.30 7.15 -9.13
N ASP A 100 6.23 6.36 -8.58
CA ASP A 100 6.62 6.42 -7.17
C ASP A 100 7.45 7.69 -6.88
N THR A 101 7.02 8.46 -5.88
CA THR A 101 7.81 9.56 -5.34
C THR A 101 8.44 9.17 -4.00
N PHE A 102 9.76 9.01 -4.01
CA PHE A 102 10.52 8.61 -2.82
C PHE A 102 10.25 9.51 -1.61
N LEU A 103 10.09 8.88 -0.45
CA LEU A 103 9.73 9.53 0.83
C LEU A 103 10.58 10.76 1.17
N TYR A 104 11.89 10.72 0.92
CA TYR A 104 12.82 11.80 1.29
C TYR A 104 13.11 12.77 0.13
N ALA A 105 12.42 12.64 -1.01
CA ALA A 105 12.60 13.54 -2.15
C ALA A 105 12.00 14.93 -1.86
N SER A 106 12.66 15.98 -2.36
CA SER A 106 12.18 17.37 -2.24
C SER A 106 10.86 17.62 -2.99
N THR A 107 10.55 16.80 -4.00
CA THR A 107 9.32 16.87 -4.80
C THR A 107 8.12 16.20 -4.11
N ARG A 108 8.32 15.50 -2.98
CA ARG A 108 7.23 14.75 -2.31
C ARG A 108 6.05 15.63 -1.92
N SER A 109 6.27 16.91 -1.63
CA SER A 109 5.20 17.84 -1.26
C SER A 109 4.16 18.08 -2.35
N THR A 110 4.45 17.77 -3.62
CA THR A 110 3.52 17.96 -4.75
C THR A 110 3.10 16.66 -5.42
N ALA A 111 3.61 15.50 -4.97
CA ALA A 111 3.33 14.19 -5.57
C ALA A 111 1.82 13.87 -5.61
N HIS A 112 1.11 14.20 -4.52
CA HIS A 112 -0.34 14.01 -4.40
C HIS A 112 -1.17 14.68 -5.50
N VAL A 113 -0.64 15.68 -6.22
CA VAL A 113 -1.36 16.35 -7.31
C VAL A 113 -1.53 15.40 -8.51
N GLU A 114 -0.43 14.85 -9.00
CA GLU A 114 -0.44 13.92 -10.14
C GLU A 114 -1.10 12.58 -9.76
N GLU A 115 -0.87 12.09 -8.53
CA GLU A 115 -1.52 10.88 -8.03
C GLU A 115 -3.06 11.04 -8.01
N ARG A 116 -3.57 12.21 -7.59
CA ARG A 116 -5.02 12.50 -7.58
C ARG A 116 -5.61 12.58 -8.98
N GLU A 117 -4.87 13.08 -9.96
CA GLU A 117 -5.30 13.07 -11.37
C GLU A 117 -5.43 11.64 -11.90
N GLY A 118 -4.46 10.78 -11.59
CA GLY A 118 -4.51 9.35 -11.96
C GLY A 118 -5.69 8.62 -11.32
N ILE A 119 -5.97 8.90 -10.05
CA ILE A 119 -7.14 8.36 -9.35
C ILE A 119 -8.46 8.87 -9.96
N ALA A 120 -8.54 10.13 -10.36
CA ALA A 120 -9.71 10.68 -11.04
C ALA A 120 -9.93 10.02 -12.42
N ARG A 121 -8.85 9.70 -13.15
CA ARG A 121 -8.93 8.90 -14.38
C ARG A 121 -9.46 7.50 -14.08
N LEU A 122 -8.87 6.78 -13.12
CA LEU A 122 -9.27 5.41 -12.75
C LEU A 122 -10.73 5.36 -12.26
N GLN A 123 -11.20 6.37 -11.53
CA GLN A 123 -12.59 6.48 -11.11
C GLN A 123 -13.57 6.54 -12.29
N ASN A 124 -13.17 7.14 -13.41
CA ASN A 124 -13.96 7.26 -14.63
C ASN A 124 -13.62 6.18 -15.67
N GLU A 125 -12.73 5.24 -15.35
CA GLU A 125 -12.29 4.20 -16.25
C GLU A 125 -13.42 3.21 -16.54
N ARG A 126 -13.57 2.81 -17.80
CA ARG A 126 -14.59 1.84 -18.19
C ARG A 126 -14.40 0.53 -17.44
N GLY A 127 -15.50 -0.05 -16.96
CA GLY A 127 -15.49 -1.32 -16.21
C GLY A 127 -15.06 -1.21 -14.75
N ASN A 128 -14.75 -0.01 -14.25
CA ASN A 128 -14.54 0.21 -12.83
C ASN A 128 -15.87 0.03 -12.07
N GLY A 129 -15.94 -1.00 -11.23
CA GLY A 129 -17.09 -1.27 -10.36
C GLY A 129 -17.07 -0.54 -9.01
N ILE A 130 -15.98 0.16 -8.68
CA ILE A 130 -15.78 0.87 -7.41
C ILE A 130 -16.31 2.30 -7.55
N THR A 131 -17.51 2.54 -7.02
CA THR A 131 -18.22 3.83 -7.18
C THR A 131 -17.60 4.99 -6.39
N ASN A 132 -16.75 4.69 -5.41
CA ASN A 132 -16.18 5.67 -4.50
C ASN A 132 -14.64 5.53 -4.39
N LEU A 133 -13.98 5.09 -5.46
CA LEU A 133 -12.52 4.92 -5.50
C LEU A 133 -11.79 6.21 -5.10
N SER A 134 -12.18 7.36 -5.66
CA SER A 134 -11.56 8.65 -5.33
C SER A 134 -11.79 9.06 -3.87
N GLU A 135 -12.93 8.74 -3.28
CA GLU A 135 -13.22 9.03 -1.87
C GLU A 135 -12.35 8.18 -0.94
N VAL A 136 -12.20 6.89 -1.24
CA VAL A 136 -11.33 5.98 -0.48
C VAL A 136 -9.87 6.42 -0.58
N TRP A 137 -9.42 6.85 -1.76
CA TRP A 137 -8.07 7.37 -1.93
C TRP A 137 -7.86 8.72 -1.21
N GLU A 138 -8.84 9.60 -1.21
CA GLU A 138 -8.72 10.89 -0.49
C GLU A 138 -8.68 10.68 1.04
N GLU A 139 -9.44 9.70 1.56
CA GLU A 139 -9.41 9.32 2.99
C GLU A 139 -8.05 8.78 3.42
N GLN A 140 -7.32 8.05 2.57
CA GLN A 140 -5.96 7.64 2.93
C GLN A 140 -5.00 8.85 2.95
N GLU A 141 -5.16 9.76 2.00
CA GLU A 141 -4.25 10.91 1.86
C GLU A 141 -4.45 11.90 3.02
N THR A 142 -5.68 12.34 3.24
CA THR A 142 -6.01 13.47 4.14
C THR A 142 -6.82 13.08 5.37
N GLY A 143 -7.35 11.86 5.43
CA GLY A 143 -8.17 11.40 6.54
C GLY A 143 -7.37 11.24 7.85
N ASP A 144 -8.14 11.20 8.95
CA ASP A 144 -7.65 11.14 10.33
C ASP A 144 -8.24 9.96 11.12
N SER A 145 -8.97 9.07 10.47
CA SER A 145 -9.54 7.88 11.09
C SER A 145 -8.47 6.94 11.67
N LYS A 146 -8.85 6.08 12.62
CA LYS A 146 -7.93 5.08 13.21
C LYS A 146 -7.32 4.18 12.14
N GLU A 147 -8.09 3.84 11.10
CA GLU A 147 -7.61 3.05 9.97
C GLU A 147 -6.53 3.82 9.18
N THR A 148 -6.78 5.09 8.85
CA THR A 148 -5.81 5.93 8.14
C THR A 148 -4.54 6.15 8.97
N GLN A 149 -4.68 6.34 10.29
CA GLN A 149 -3.53 6.48 11.18
C GLN A 149 -2.67 5.22 11.22
N LEU A 150 -3.29 4.03 11.37
CA LEU A 150 -2.57 2.76 11.34
C LEU A 150 -1.90 2.55 9.98
N LEU A 151 -2.62 2.78 8.87
CA LEU A 151 -2.08 2.69 7.51
C LEU A 151 -0.80 3.52 7.36
N LYS A 152 -0.85 4.81 7.73
CA LYS A 152 0.30 5.74 7.61
C LYS A 152 1.49 5.29 8.45
N VAL A 153 1.25 4.73 9.63
CA VAL A 153 2.32 4.20 10.51
C VAL A 153 2.99 3.00 9.85
N ILE A 154 2.21 2.04 9.35
CA ILE A 154 2.76 0.82 8.75
C ILE A 154 3.42 1.13 7.40
N ASP A 155 2.86 2.01 6.58
CA ASP A 155 3.48 2.47 5.32
C ASP A 155 4.86 3.10 5.54
N ARG A 156 5.08 3.78 6.67
CA ARG A 156 6.40 4.31 7.06
C ARG A 156 7.33 3.23 7.59
N LEU A 157 6.78 2.28 8.36
CA LEU A 157 7.55 1.21 8.99
C LEU A 157 8.13 0.21 7.98
N LEU A 158 7.38 -0.16 6.93
CA LEU A 158 7.82 -1.16 5.95
C LEU A 158 9.13 -0.79 5.23
N PRO A 159 9.27 0.36 4.54
CA PRO A 159 10.52 0.74 3.89
C PRO A 159 11.66 0.96 4.88
N PHE A 160 11.37 1.30 6.15
CA PHE A 160 12.37 1.36 7.21
C PHE A 160 12.93 -0.03 7.54
N LEU A 161 12.06 -1.03 7.71
CA LEU A 161 12.46 -2.43 7.93
C LEU A 161 13.29 -2.97 6.76
N LEU A 162 12.89 -2.68 5.52
CA LEU A 162 13.63 -3.11 4.33
C LEU A 162 15.02 -2.47 4.24
N ASN A 163 15.17 -1.21 4.66
CA ASN A 163 16.49 -0.58 4.76
C ASN A 163 17.36 -1.25 5.83
N LEU A 164 16.85 -1.50 7.03
CA LEU A 164 17.62 -2.22 8.06
C LEU A 164 18.08 -3.60 7.57
N ASN A 165 17.19 -4.33 6.89
CA ASN A 165 17.48 -5.65 6.37
C ASN A 165 18.46 -5.66 5.18
N THR A 166 18.69 -4.50 4.55
CA THR A 166 19.62 -4.33 3.44
C THR A 166 20.84 -3.50 3.83
N GLU A 167 21.15 -3.41 5.12
CA GLU A 167 22.29 -2.66 5.64
C GLU A 167 22.28 -1.20 5.14
N GLY A 168 21.09 -0.60 5.10
CA GLY A 168 20.88 0.79 4.72
C GLY A 168 21.09 1.08 3.24
N LYS A 169 21.06 0.08 2.35
CA LYS A 169 21.39 0.25 0.93
C LYS A 169 20.70 1.46 0.27
N THR A 170 19.38 1.56 0.36
CA THR A 170 18.64 2.70 -0.23
C THR A 170 19.00 4.02 0.44
N TRP A 171 19.17 4.03 1.78
CA TRP A 171 19.63 5.22 2.49
C TRP A 171 21.01 5.70 2.03
N ILE A 172 21.96 4.78 1.84
CA ILE A 172 23.31 5.09 1.39
C ILE A 172 23.30 5.60 -0.06
N GLU A 173 22.63 4.88 -0.96
CA GLU A 173 22.56 5.22 -2.40
C GLU A 173 21.94 6.60 -2.65
N LEU A 174 20.99 7.00 -1.80
CA LEU A 174 20.25 8.27 -1.93
C LEU A 174 20.73 9.36 -0.96
N GLY A 175 21.79 9.11 -0.20
CA GLY A 175 22.37 10.09 0.73
C GLY A 175 21.38 10.55 1.80
N VAL A 176 20.59 9.64 2.34
CA VAL A 176 19.55 9.94 3.34
C VAL A 176 20.20 10.27 4.68
N THR A 177 19.75 11.37 5.28
CA THR A 177 20.22 11.85 6.58
C THR A 177 19.39 11.28 7.73
N ARG A 178 20.02 11.18 8.90
CA ARG A 178 19.35 10.81 10.14
C ARG A 178 18.15 11.73 10.45
N SER A 179 18.27 13.03 10.18
CA SER A 179 17.21 14.01 10.43
C SER A 179 16.02 13.83 9.50
N GLN A 180 16.23 13.49 8.23
CA GLN A 180 15.15 13.11 7.30
C GLN A 180 14.37 11.89 7.80
N VAL A 181 15.08 10.83 8.21
CA VAL A 181 14.42 9.62 8.74
C VAL A 181 13.68 9.94 10.03
N SER A 182 14.32 10.61 10.99
CA SER A 182 13.68 10.96 12.26
C SER A 182 12.43 11.83 12.07
N GLY A 183 12.50 12.82 11.18
CA GLY A 183 11.37 13.71 10.88
C GLY A 183 10.19 12.96 10.23
N ALA A 184 10.46 12.06 9.29
CA ALA A 184 9.42 11.30 8.60
C ALA A 184 8.64 10.33 9.52
N HIS A 185 9.22 9.95 10.67
CA HIS A 185 8.61 9.01 11.62
C HIS A 185 8.08 9.68 12.91
N ALA A 186 8.33 10.98 13.09
CA ALA A 186 8.04 11.68 14.35
C ALA A 186 6.57 11.60 14.78
N PHE A 187 5.63 11.61 13.82
CA PHE A 187 4.19 11.54 14.11
C PHE A 187 3.75 10.22 14.75
N ILE A 188 4.55 9.16 14.64
CA ILE A 188 4.24 7.83 15.19
C ILE A 188 4.31 7.85 16.72
N LYS A 189 5.05 8.81 17.31
CA LYS A 189 5.26 8.90 18.76
C LYS A 189 3.96 8.95 19.56
N ASP A 190 2.98 9.69 19.06
CA ASP A 190 1.74 9.96 19.80
C ASP A 190 0.70 8.84 19.61
N SER A 191 0.76 8.11 18.49
CA SER A 191 -0.20 7.05 18.15
C SER A 191 0.31 5.64 18.51
N PHE A 192 1.59 5.35 18.29
CA PHE A 192 2.22 4.05 18.54
C PHE A 192 3.60 4.23 19.21
N PRO A 193 3.64 4.60 20.51
CA PRO A 193 4.88 4.95 21.20
C PRO A 193 5.90 3.80 21.22
N SER A 194 5.47 2.55 21.37
CA SER A 194 6.36 1.39 21.34
C SER A 194 7.04 1.20 19.98
N ILE A 195 6.31 1.44 18.88
CA ILE A 195 6.87 1.41 17.52
C ILE A 195 7.85 2.57 17.35
N HIS A 196 7.49 3.76 17.80
CA HIS A 196 8.35 4.94 17.70
C HIS A 196 9.66 4.80 18.52
N ASP A 197 9.60 4.22 19.71
CA ASP A 197 10.78 3.97 20.54
C ASP A 197 11.73 2.98 19.84
N TRP A 198 11.20 1.90 19.29
CA TRP A 198 11.96 0.94 18.49
C TRP A 198 12.57 1.59 17.24
N LEU A 199 11.82 2.43 16.52
CA LEU A 199 12.33 3.21 15.39
C LEU A 199 13.49 4.12 15.83
N SER A 200 13.33 4.83 16.95
CA SER A 200 14.34 5.75 17.49
C SER A 200 15.65 5.04 17.85
N GLU A 201 15.57 3.83 18.42
CA GLU A 201 16.74 2.99 18.70
C GLU A 201 17.42 2.53 17.40
N ASN A 202 16.66 2.08 16.42
CA ASN A 202 17.20 1.61 15.16
C ASN A 202 17.75 2.74 14.27
N ILE A 203 17.21 3.95 14.35
CA ILE A 203 17.80 5.14 13.71
C ILE A 203 19.19 5.42 14.29
N LYS A 204 19.35 5.37 15.62
CA LYS A 204 20.66 5.53 16.27
C LYS A 204 21.62 4.43 15.82
N TYR A 205 21.16 3.19 15.79
CA TYR A 205 21.95 2.05 15.31
C TYR A 205 22.40 2.23 13.85
N ALA A 206 21.48 2.52 12.94
CA ALA A 206 21.79 2.74 11.52
C ALA A 206 22.77 3.90 11.31
N THR A 207 22.65 4.97 12.11
CA THR A 207 23.61 6.08 12.11
C THR A 207 25.01 5.61 12.55
N GLN A 208 25.11 4.80 13.61
CA GLN A 208 26.38 4.23 14.08
C GLN A 208 27.03 3.29 13.05
N GLN A 209 26.23 2.58 12.25
CA GLN A 209 26.72 1.74 11.15
C GLN A 209 27.17 2.55 9.92
N GLY A 210 26.93 3.86 9.90
CA GLY A 210 27.23 4.72 8.74
C GLY A 210 26.23 4.58 7.60
N TRP A 211 25.06 4.00 7.85
CA TRP A 211 23.99 3.85 6.86
C TRP A 211 23.18 5.12 6.67
N LEU A 212 23.16 5.98 7.68
CA LEU A 212 22.54 7.29 7.67
C LEU A 212 23.59 8.37 7.89
N ILE A 213 23.45 9.47 7.16
CA ILE A 213 24.33 10.62 7.30
C ILE A 213 23.96 11.38 8.58
N ASP A 214 24.92 11.53 9.50
CA ASP A 214 24.79 12.31 10.75
C ASP A 214 25.26 13.75 10.48
N LEU A 215 24.32 14.61 10.06
CA LEU A 215 24.49 16.04 9.83
C LEU A 215 23.55 16.85 10.72
#